data_AF-A0A1L5KLI5-F1
#
_entry.id   AF-A0A1L5KLI5-F1
#
_cell.length_a   1.000
_cell.length_b   1.000
_cell.length_c   1.000
_cell.angle_alpha   90.00
_cell.angle_beta   90.00
_cell.angle_gamma   90.00
#
_symmetry.space_group_name_H-M   'P 1'
#
loop_
_entity.id
_entity.type
_entity.pdbx_description
1 polymer ?
#
loop_
_entity_poly.entity_id
_entity_poly.type
_entity_poly.pdbx_seq_one_letter_code
_entity_poly.pdbx_strand_id
1 'polypeptide(L)'
;ALGTASNATGDKSLALGSNSSANGINSVALGADSIADLDNTVSVGNSSLKRKIVNVKNGAIKSDSYDAINGSQLYAISDSVAKRLGGGAAVDVDDGTVTAPTYNLKNGSKNNVGAALAVLDENTLQWDQTKGKYSAAHGTSSPTASVITDVADGTISASSKDAVNGSQLKATNDDVEANTANIATNTSNIATNTANIATNTTNITNLTDSVGDLQADALLWNETKKAFSAAHGQDTTSKITNVKDAALS
;
A
#
# COMPACT_ATOMS: atom_id res chain seq x y z
N ALA A 1 -35.47 52.37 46.94
CA ALA A 1 -34.43 51.51 47.54
C ALA A 1 -34.96 50.92 48.85
N LEU A 2 -34.62 49.68 49.18
CA LEU A 2 -35.03 48.98 50.42
C LEU A 2 -33.82 48.30 51.08
N GLY A 3 -33.41 48.80 52.24
CA GLY A 3 -32.24 48.33 53.00
C GLY A 3 -31.36 49.49 53.47
N THR A 4 -30.58 49.28 54.53
CA THR A 4 -29.65 50.29 55.06
C THR A 4 -28.63 50.68 54.00
N ALA A 5 -28.45 51.99 53.77
CA ALA A 5 -27.54 52.53 52.75
C ALA A 5 -27.77 51.99 51.32
N SER A 6 -28.97 51.49 51.01
CA SER A 6 -29.34 51.13 49.64
C SER A 6 -29.62 52.40 48.82
N ASN A 7 -29.16 52.43 47.57
CA ASN A 7 -29.26 53.58 46.68
C ASN A 7 -29.89 53.15 45.35
N ALA A 8 -30.96 53.82 44.93
CA ALA A 8 -31.60 53.61 43.62
C ALA A 8 -31.63 54.97 42.91
N THR A 9 -30.57 55.28 42.16
CA THR A 9 -30.34 56.61 41.58
C THR A 9 -30.72 56.69 40.10
N GLY A 10 -30.75 55.55 39.39
CA GLY A 10 -31.22 55.48 38.01
C GLY A 10 -32.74 55.66 37.91
N ASP A 11 -33.23 56.26 36.82
CA ASP A 11 -34.67 56.36 36.57
C ASP A 11 -35.30 54.96 36.49
N LYS A 12 -36.49 54.78 37.10
CA LYS A 12 -37.19 53.48 37.18
C LYS A 12 -36.37 52.31 37.78
N SER A 13 -35.41 52.61 38.66
CA SER A 13 -34.55 51.59 39.27
C SER A 13 -35.09 51.01 40.58
N LEU A 14 -34.63 49.81 40.93
CA LEU A 14 -34.90 49.15 42.21
C LEU A 14 -33.60 48.65 42.85
N ALA A 15 -33.30 49.10 44.07
CA ALA A 15 -32.23 48.54 44.90
C ALA A 15 -32.83 47.84 46.13
N LEU A 16 -32.52 46.56 46.32
CA LEU A 16 -33.04 45.70 47.40
C LEU A 16 -31.90 44.99 48.13
N GLY A 17 -31.63 45.39 49.38
CA GLY A 17 -30.58 44.84 50.24
C GLY A 17 -29.64 45.93 50.78
N SER A 18 -28.99 45.69 51.93
CA SER A 18 -28.03 46.65 52.51
C SER A 18 -26.92 47.00 51.52
N ASN A 19 -26.57 48.28 51.40
CA ASN A 19 -25.56 48.79 50.46
C ASN A 19 -25.77 48.43 48.98
N SER A 20 -26.96 47.97 48.57
CA SER A 20 -27.24 47.74 47.16
C SER A 20 -27.33 49.06 46.40
N SER A 21 -26.82 49.11 45.17
CA SER A 21 -26.81 50.32 44.33
C SER A 21 -27.35 50.03 42.94
N ALA A 22 -28.48 50.62 42.57
CA ALA A 22 -29.06 50.55 41.23
C ALA A 22 -28.93 51.93 40.55
N ASN A 23 -27.87 52.09 39.76
CA ASN A 23 -27.50 53.37 39.14
C ASN A 23 -27.95 53.48 37.68
N GLY A 24 -28.10 52.35 36.97
CA GLY A 24 -28.62 52.34 35.58
C GLY A 24 -30.13 52.62 35.51
N ILE A 25 -30.59 53.17 34.39
CA ILE A 25 -32.01 53.37 34.08
C ILE A 25 -32.68 52.00 33.91
N ASN A 26 -33.88 51.81 34.48
CA ASN A 26 -34.63 50.56 34.42
C ASN A 26 -33.83 49.35 34.95
N SER A 27 -33.00 49.56 35.98
CA SER A 27 -32.13 48.52 36.55
C SER A 27 -32.63 47.99 37.90
N VAL A 28 -32.19 46.77 38.26
CA VAL A 28 -32.49 46.14 39.55
C VAL A 28 -31.20 45.64 40.19
N ALA A 29 -30.85 46.14 41.38
CA ALA A 29 -29.81 45.57 42.23
C ALA A 29 -30.45 44.70 43.34
N LEU A 30 -30.24 43.39 43.27
CA LEU A 30 -30.91 42.40 44.10
C LEU A 30 -29.94 41.65 45.04
N GLY A 31 -30.03 41.97 46.33
CA GLY A 31 -29.21 41.42 47.41
C GLY A 31 -28.19 42.44 47.93
N ALA A 32 -27.72 42.24 49.18
CA ALA A 32 -26.76 43.14 49.81
C ALA A 32 -25.50 43.35 48.95
N ASP A 33 -24.98 44.57 48.92
CA ASP A 33 -23.79 44.99 48.17
C ASP A 33 -23.87 44.77 46.64
N SER A 34 -25.05 44.45 46.10
CA SER A 34 -25.20 44.29 44.64
C SER A 34 -25.18 45.64 43.95
N ILE A 35 -24.54 45.71 42.78
CA ILE A 35 -24.38 46.93 42.01
C ILE A 35 -24.92 46.68 40.59
N ALA A 36 -25.92 47.48 40.19
CA ALA A 36 -26.52 47.49 38.86
C ALA A 36 -26.26 48.85 38.19
N ASP A 37 -25.08 49.02 37.60
CA ASP A 37 -24.67 50.27 36.95
C ASP A 37 -25.15 50.41 35.50
N LEU A 38 -25.55 49.30 34.87
CA LEU A 38 -25.97 49.26 33.48
C LEU A 38 -27.50 49.38 33.36
N ASP A 39 -27.96 50.13 32.37
CA ASP A 39 -29.38 50.26 32.03
C ASP A 39 -30.01 48.91 31.65
N ASN A 40 -31.28 48.69 32.00
CA ASN A 40 -32.06 47.49 31.66
C ASN A 40 -31.45 46.17 32.15
N THR A 41 -30.80 46.16 33.33
CA THR A 41 -30.18 44.97 33.90
C THR A 41 -30.74 44.58 35.27
N VAL A 42 -30.64 43.29 35.59
CA VAL A 42 -30.80 42.79 36.96
C VAL A 42 -29.44 42.28 37.42
N SER A 43 -28.85 42.93 38.41
CA SER A 43 -27.61 42.51 39.04
C SER A 43 -27.90 41.81 40.36
N VAL A 44 -27.28 40.65 40.57
CA VAL A 44 -27.37 39.88 41.82
C VAL A 44 -26.06 39.91 42.61
N GLY A 45 -25.17 40.86 42.31
CA GLY A 45 -23.84 40.93 42.90
C GLY A 45 -23.05 42.13 42.40
N ASN A 46 -21.73 42.03 42.46
CA ASN A 46 -20.79 43.03 41.97
C ASN A 46 -19.51 42.33 41.45
N SER A 47 -18.45 43.08 41.16
CA SER A 47 -17.21 42.56 40.57
C SER A 47 -16.49 41.53 41.46
N SER A 48 -16.55 41.68 42.79
CA SER A 48 -15.91 40.79 43.76
C SER A 48 -16.88 39.78 44.39
N LEU A 49 -18.17 40.10 44.46
CA LEU A 49 -19.22 39.25 45.03
C LEU A 49 -20.20 38.79 43.95
N LYS A 50 -20.15 37.51 43.59
CA LYS A 50 -21.07 36.88 42.64
C LYS A 50 -21.94 35.87 43.37
N ARG A 51 -23.21 35.76 42.98
CA ARG A 51 -24.16 34.81 43.59
C ARG A 51 -24.55 33.73 42.60
N LYS A 52 -24.83 32.53 43.12
CA LYS A 52 -25.50 31.48 42.36
C LYS A 52 -27.00 31.81 42.28
N ILE A 53 -27.57 31.69 41.08
CA ILE A 53 -29.03 31.63 40.91
C ILE A 53 -29.43 30.16 40.92
N VAL A 54 -30.09 29.72 41.98
CA VAL A 54 -30.47 28.32 42.19
C VAL A 54 -31.98 28.12 42.01
N ASN A 55 -32.41 26.87 41.83
CA ASN A 55 -33.80 26.49 41.56
C ASN A 55 -34.37 27.04 40.23
N VAL A 56 -33.50 27.28 39.26
CA VAL A 56 -33.89 27.62 37.88
C VAL A 56 -34.40 26.35 37.22
N LYS A 57 -35.71 26.32 36.89
CA LYS A 57 -36.30 25.25 36.06
C LYS A 57 -35.64 25.24 34.68
N ASN A 58 -35.57 24.08 34.03
CA ASN A 58 -35.07 23.99 32.66
C ASN A 58 -35.82 24.97 31.74
N GLY A 59 -35.07 25.85 31.08
CA GLY A 59 -35.60 26.75 30.07
C GLY A 59 -35.86 26.03 28.76
N ALA A 60 -36.74 26.56 27.91
CA ALA A 60 -36.94 26.00 26.57
C ALA A 60 -35.68 26.19 25.70
N ILE A 61 -35.25 25.15 24.98
CA ILE A 61 -34.14 25.22 23.99
C ILE A 61 -34.76 25.26 22.59
N LYS A 62 -35.00 26.47 22.09
CA LYS A 62 -35.57 26.79 20.77
C LYS A 62 -35.08 28.19 20.34
N SER A 63 -35.13 28.50 19.05
CA SER A 63 -34.52 29.69 18.43
C SER A 63 -35.02 31.05 18.96
N ASP A 64 -36.22 31.08 19.53
CA ASP A 64 -36.93 32.25 20.04
C ASP A 64 -37.20 32.15 21.56
N SER A 65 -36.41 31.34 22.28
CA SER A 65 -36.51 31.26 23.74
C SER A 65 -35.83 32.43 24.43
N TYR A 66 -36.45 32.92 25.51
CA TYR A 66 -35.89 33.91 26.42
C TYR A 66 -35.72 33.35 27.84
N ASP A 67 -35.89 32.03 28.01
CA ASP A 67 -35.75 31.38 29.30
C ASP A 67 -34.28 31.26 29.70
N ALA A 68 -33.98 31.44 30.98
CA ALA A 68 -32.68 31.05 31.52
C ALA A 68 -32.53 29.51 31.48
N ILE A 69 -31.37 29.02 31.05
CA ILE A 69 -31.01 27.61 31.15
C ILE A 69 -30.26 27.33 32.46
N ASN A 70 -30.26 26.07 32.89
CA ASN A 70 -29.49 25.65 34.06
C ASN A 70 -28.38 24.65 33.70
N GLY A 71 -27.55 24.30 34.70
CA GLY A 71 -26.41 23.41 34.52
C GLY A 71 -26.77 22.01 34.02
N SER A 72 -27.95 21.48 34.32
CA SER A 72 -28.36 20.15 33.83
C SER A 72 -28.54 20.12 32.31
N GLN A 73 -29.01 21.22 31.72
CA GLN A 73 -29.18 21.35 30.28
C GLN A 73 -27.83 21.48 29.57
N LEU A 74 -26.92 22.29 30.12
CA LEU A 74 -25.57 22.40 29.58
C LEU A 74 -24.81 21.06 29.70
N TYR A 75 -24.90 20.39 30.86
CA TYR A 75 -24.32 19.06 31.07
C TYR A 75 -24.85 18.03 30.07
N ALA A 76 -26.17 18.00 29.82
CA ALA A 76 -26.75 17.08 28.85
C ALA A 76 -26.19 17.28 27.42
N ILE A 77 -25.87 18.53 27.05
CA ILE A 77 -25.20 18.83 25.78
C ILE A 77 -23.75 18.35 25.82
N SER A 78 -22.98 18.69 26.86
CA SER A 78 -21.58 18.24 27.01
C SER A 78 -21.46 16.71 27.00
N ASP A 79 -22.35 16.00 27.70
CA ASP A 79 -22.42 14.55 27.76
C ASP A 79 -22.78 13.93 26.40
N SER A 80 -23.72 14.54 25.68
CA SER A 80 -24.05 14.14 24.29
C SER A 80 -22.83 14.28 23.37
N VAL A 81 -22.07 15.36 23.49
CA VAL A 81 -20.84 15.57 22.70
C VAL A 81 -19.77 14.54 23.07
N ALA A 82 -19.49 14.33 24.36
CA ALA A 82 -18.52 13.35 24.84
C ALA A 82 -18.83 11.93 24.33
N LYS A 83 -20.09 11.49 24.43
CA LYS A 83 -20.55 10.20 23.91
C LYS A 83 -20.39 10.05 22.40
N ARG A 84 -20.58 11.14 21.65
CA ARG A 84 -20.43 11.13 20.18
C ARG A 84 -18.97 11.13 19.73
N LEU A 85 -18.07 11.73 20.51
CA LEU A 85 -16.63 11.60 20.29
C LEU A 85 -16.16 10.18 20.64
N GLY A 86 -16.72 9.57 21.69
CA GLY A 86 -16.30 8.24 22.12
C GLY A 86 -14.86 8.26 22.65
N GLY A 87 -14.12 7.16 22.50
CA GLY A 87 -12.72 7.08 22.91
C GLY A 87 -12.49 7.36 24.41
N GLY A 88 -13.50 7.20 25.26
CA GLY A 88 -13.41 7.54 26.69
C GLY A 88 -13.52 9.02 27.02
N ALA A 89 -13.88 9.89 26.07
CA ALA A 89 -14.25 11.28 26.37
C ALA A 89 -15.44 11.31 27.34
N ALA A 90 -15.41 12.23 28.29
CA ALA A 90 -16.41 12.40 29.33
C ALA A 90 -16.59 13.89 29.67
N VAL A 91 -17.63 14.23 30.42
CA VAL A 91 -17.77 15.57 30.98
C VAL A 91 -16.90 15.68 32.23
N ASP A 92 -16.03 16.69 32.26
CA ASP A 92 -15.22 17.04 33.42
C ASP A 92 -16.14 17.49 34.57
N VAL A 93 -15.92 16.94 35.75
CA VAL A 93 -16.79 17.14 36.92
C VAL A 93 -16.58 18.51 37.57
N ASP A 94 -15.44 19.15 37.34
CA ASP A 94 -15.06 20.40 37.99
C ASP A 94 -15.55 21.61 37.19
N ASP A 95 -15.49 21.55 35.86
CA ASP A 95 -15.80 22.70 34.99
C ASP A 95 -16.83 22.44 33.87
N GLY A 96 -17.27 21.19 33.67
CA GLY A 96 -18.27 20.82 32.66
C GLY A 96 -17.74 20.79 31.22
N THR A 97 -16.42 20.92 31.01
CA THR A 97 -15.78 20.73 29.71
C THR A 97 -15.79 19.26 29.28
N VAL A 98 -15.48 18.99 28.02
CA VAL A 98 -15.36 17.61 27.52
C VAL A 98 -13.89 17.20 27.57
N THR A 99 -13.58 16.14 28.31
CA THR A 99 -12.23 15.57 28.38
C THR A 99 -11.82 15.00 27.02
N ALA A 100 -10.52 15.05 26.72
CA ALA A 100 -10.03 14.59 25.43
C ALA A 100 -10.31 13.09 25.21
N PRO A 101 -10.84 12.67 24.04
CA PRO A 101 -10.95 11.26 23.69
C PRO A 101 -9.56 10.64 23.57
N THR A 102 -9.47 9.32 23.60
CA THR A 102 -8.28 8.54 23.25
C THR A 102 -8.62 7.58 22.11
N TYR A 103 -8.12 7.88 20.91
CA TYR A 103 -8.22 7.01 19.75
C TYR A 103 -6.95 6.17 19.63
N ASN A 104 -7.06 4.87 19.90
CA ASN A 104 -5.94 3.94 19.80
C ASN A 104 -5.77 3.46 18.35
N LEU A 105 -4.72 3.94 17.68
CA LEU A 105 -4.35 3.53 16.33
C LEU A 105 -3.07 2.68 16.39
N LYS A 106 -2.79 1.93 15.31
CA LYS A 106 -1.55 1.13 15.22
C LYS A 106 -0.28 1.97 15.43
N ASN A 107 -0.32 3.24 15.03
CA ASN A 107 0.79 4.21 15.16
C ASN A 107 0.64 5.12 16.39
N GLY A 108 0.16 4.56 17.50
CA GLY A 108 0.00 5.24 18.77
C GLY A 108 -1.35 5.92 18.97
N SER A 109 -1.59 6.36 20.21
CA SER A 109 -2.85 6.97 20.61
C SER A 109 -2.92 8.45 20.23
N LYS A 110 -4.10 8.92 19.81
CA LYS A 110 -4.38 10.33 19.49
C LYS A 110 -5.51 10.86 20.34
N ASN A 111 -5.40 12.13 20.74
CA ASN A 111 -6.35 12.74 21.68
C ASN A 111 -7.41 13.65 21.04
N ASN A 112 -7.47 13.66 19.71
CA ASN A 112 -8.45 14.42 18.94
C ASN A 112 -8.66 13.78 17.56
N VAL A 113 -9.78 14.13 16.92
CA VAL A 113 -10.22 13.52 15.66
C VAL A 113 -9.28 13.86 14.51
N GLY A 114 -8.84 15.12 14.40
CA GLY A 114 -7.98 15.56 13.30
C GLY A 114 -6.63 14.82 13.29
N ALA A 115 -5.99 14.68 14.44
CA ALA A 115 -4.74 13.94 14.57
C ALA A 115 -4.91 12.43 14.32
N ALA A 116 -6.06 11.86 14.68
CA ALA A 116 -6.37 10.46 14.35
C ALA A 116 -6.56 10.26 12.85
N LEU A 117 -7.29 11.16 12.18
CA LEU A 117 -7.51 11.11 10.73
C LEU A 117 -6.22 11.33 9.95
N ALA A 118 -5.36 12.25 10.38
CA ALA A 118 -4.05 12.47 9.76
C ALA A 118 -3.20 11.18 9.79
N VAL A 119 -3.22 10.42 10.89
CA VAL A 119 -2.52 9.12 10.93
C VAL A 119 -3.11 8.12 9.94
N LEU A 120 -4.43 8.05 9.81
CA LEU A 120 -5.06 7.15 8.85
C LEU A 120 -4.75 7.57 7.40
N ASP A 121 -4.78 8.88 7.12
CA ASP A 121 -4.42 9.49 5.85
C ASP A 121 -2.94 9.33 5.48
N GLU A 122 -2.05 9.09 6.44
CA GLU A 122 -0.64 8.83 6.15
C GLU A 122 -0.33 7.34 6.00
N ASN A 123 -1.07 6.46 6.68
CA ASN A 123 -0.66 5.07 6.91
C ASN A 123 -1.58 4.02 6.25
N THR A 124 -2.44 4.44 5.31
CA THR A 124 -3.34 3.54 4.58
C THR A 124 -3.10 3.57 3.07
N LEU A 125 -3.41 2.46 2.39
CA LEU A 125 -3.47 2.43 0.92
C LEU A 125 -4.64 3.28 0.46
N GLN A 126 -4.35 4.34 -0.27
CA GLN A 126 -5.35 5.33 -0.66
C GLN A 126 -5.44 5.48 -2.16
N TRP A 127 -6.65 5.83 -2.61
CA TRP A 127 -6.89 6.12 -4.01
C TRP A 127 -6.21 7.43 -4.40
N ASP A 128 -5.24 7.33 -5.31
CA ASP A 128 -4.66 8.48 -5.98
C ASP A 128 -5.55 8.84 -7.17
N GLN A 129 -6.33 9.90 -7.01
CA GLN A 129 -7.29 10.34 -8.02
C GLN A 129 -6.63 10.83 -9.30
N THR A 130 -5.40 11.34 -9.23
CA THR A 130 -4.66 11.80 -10.41
C THR A 130 -4.14 10.63 -11.24
N LYS A 131 -3.72 9.55 -10.57
CA LYS A 131 -3.25 8.33 -11.22
C LYS A 131 -4.38 7.35 -11.56
N GLY A 132 -5.57 7.53 -10.97
CA GLY A 132 -6.70 6.64 -11.12
C GLY A 132 -6.42 5.23 -10.57
N LYS A 133 -5.66 5.13 -9.47
CA LYS A 133 -5.19 3.85 -8.88
C LYS A 133 -5.01 4.00 -7.37
N TYR A 134 -5.02 2.88 -6.64
CA TYR A 134 -4.51 2.87 -5.27
C TYR A 134 -2.99 3.08 -5.25
N SER A 135 -2.52 3.95 -4.36
CA SER A 135 -1.11 4.25 -4.14
C SER A 135 -0.59 3.53 -2.91
N ALA A 136 0.52 2.82 -3.07
CA ALA A 136 1.33 2.29 -1.98
C ALA A 136 2.48 3.22 -1.59
N ALA A 137 2.43 4.50 -2.01
CA ALA A 137 3.42 5.46 -1.58
C ALA A 137 3.18 5.88 -0.13
N HIS A 138 4.24 6.02 0.66
CA HIS A 138 4.17 6.40 2.07
C HIS A 138 5.07 7.61 2.36
N GLY A 139 4.66 8.45 3.30
CA GLY A 139 5.36 9.68 3.70
C GLY A 139 4.78 10.95 3.06
N THR A 140 4.78 12.05 3.82
CA THR A 140 4.08 13.31 3.47
C THR A 140 4.92 14.32 2.70
N SER A 141 6.25 14.30 2.85
CA SER A 141 7.14 15.30 2.24
C SER A 141 7.85 14.81 0.98
N SER A 142 7.88 13.49 0.76
CA SER A 142 8.41 12.85 -0.45
C SER A 142 7.86 11.43 -0.52
N PRO A 143 6.64 11.24 -1.05
CA PRO A 143 5.99 9.94 -1.05
C PRO A 143 6.79 8.97 -1.94
N THR A 144 7.43 7.97 -1.32
CA THR A 144 8.19 6.93 -2.02
C THR A 144 7.37 5.66 -2.10
N ALA A 145 7.54 4.91 -3.19
CA ALA A 145 6.90 3.60 -3.33
C ALA A 145 7.32 2.70 -2.16
N SER A 146 6.34 2.11 -1.48
CA SER A 146 6.56 1.16 -0.39
C SER A 146 6.24 -0.26 -0.82
N VAL A 147 6.84 -1.22 -0.12
CA VAL A 147 6.55 -2.65 -0.29
C VAL A 147 5.22 -2.98 0.39
N ILE A 148 4.38 -3.75 -0.30
CA ILE A 148 3.21 -4.40 0.30
C ILE A 148 3.64 -5.83 0.67
N THR A 149 3.74 -6.12 1.97
CA THR A 149 4.07 -7.45 2.51
C THR A 149 2.82 -8.13 3.05
N ASP A 150 2.97 -9.40 3.48
CA ASP A 150 1.90 -10.25 4.01
C ASP A 150 0.79 -10.51 2.99
N VAL A 151 1.15 -10.46 1.70
CA VAL A 151 0.30 -10.85 0.58
C VAL A 151 0.33 -12.36 0.47
N ALA A 152 -0.79 -13.00 0.76
CA ALA A 152 -0.97 -14.43 0.53
C ALA A 152 -0.83 -14.77 -0.97
N ASP A 153 -0.51 -16.02 -1.30
CA ASP A 153 -0.41 -16.48 -2.69
C ASP A 153 -1.72 -16.21 -3.44
N GLY A 154 -1.61 -15.50 -4.57
CA GLY A 154 -2.76 -15.20 -5.41
C GLY A 154 -3.15 -16.38 -6.28
N THR A 155 -4.43 -16.53 -6.61
CA THR A 155 -4.85 -17.56 -7.56
C THR A 155 -4.26 -17.27 -8.94
N ILE A 156 -3.59 -18.25 -9.56
CA ILE A 156 -3.06 -18.11 -10.92
C ILE A 156 -4.06 -18.70 -11.92
N SER A 157 -4.86 -17.84 -12.56
CA SER A 157 -5.80 -18.21 -13.62
C SER A 157 -6.06 -17.02 -14.56
N ALA A 158 -6.60 -17.28 -15.75
CA ALA A 158 -6.86 -16.24 -16.76
C ALA A 158 -7.83 -15.14 -16.29
N SER A 159 -8.68 -15.43 -15.31
CA SER A 159 -9.68 -14.51 -14.77
C SER A 159 -9.31 -13.91 -13.41
N SER A 160 -8.18 -14.31 -12.82
CA SER A 160 -7.80 -13.88 -11.47
C SER A 160 -7.63 -12.35 -11.36
N LYS A 161 -7.96 -11.83 -10.18
CA LYS A 161 -7.75 -10.43 -9.78
C LYS A 161 -6.91 -10.33 -8.51
N ASP A 162 -6.34 -11.45 -8.08
CA ASP A 162 -5.51 -11.52 -6.89
C ASP A 162 -4.12 -10.93 -7.21
N ALA A 163 -3.51 -10.27 -6.23
CA ALA A 163 -2.10 -9.94 -6.31
C ALA A 163 -1.27 -11.23 -6.17
N VAL A 164 -0.15 -11.31 -6.90
CA VAL A 164 0.85 -12.37 -6.71
C VAL A 164 1.97 -11.87 -5.82
N ASN A 165 2.57 -12.75 -5.04
CA ASN A 165 3.69 -12.41 -4.17
C ASN A 165 5.03 -12.94 -4.73
N GLY A 166 6.10 -12.73 -3.97
CA GLY A 166 7.45 -13.12 -4.37
C GLY A 166 7.69 -14.63 -4.48
N SER A 167 6.97 -15.47 -3.71
CA SER A 167 7.18 -16.94 -3.77
C SER A 167 6.74 -17.49 -5.12
N GLN A 168 5.62 -17.01 -5.65
CA GLN A 168 5.05 -17.43 -6.93
C GLN A 168 5.93 -16.99 -8.11
N LEU A 169 6.45 -15.75 -8.07
CA LEU A 169 7.38 -15.27 -9.08
C LEU A 169 8.72 -16.01 -9.02
N LYS A 170 9.20 -16.35 -7.82
CA LYS A 170 10.42 -17.15 -7.65
C LYS A 170 10.29 -18.55 -8.26
N ALA A 171 9.17 -19.23 -8.04
CA ALA A 171 8.91 -20.54 -8.66
C ALA A 171 8.98 -20.47 -10.20
N THR A 172 8.40 -19.43 -10.79
CA THR A 172 8.47 -19.21 -12.25
C THR A 172 9.91 -18.97 -12.72
N ASN A 173 10.69 -18.18 -11.96
CA ASN A 173 12.09 -17.91 -12.31
C ASN A 173 12.97 -19.17 -12.22
N ASP A 174 12.69 -20.07 -11.27
CA ASP A 174 13.41 -21.33 -11.13
C ASP A 174 13.18 -22.25 -12.33
N ASP A 175 11.95 -22.33 -12.84
CA ASP A 175 11.63 -23.07 -14.06
C ASP A 175 12.36 -22.48 -15.29
N VAL A 176 12.49 -21.16 -15.37
CA VAL A 176 13.23 -20.46 -16.45
C VAL A 176 14.73 -20.77 -16.38
N GLU A 177 15.30 -20.79 -15.18
CA GLU A 177 16.70 -21.15 -14.96
C GLU A 177 16.97 -22.61 -15.37
N ALA A 178 16.09 -23.54 -14.97
CA ALA A 178 16.17 -24.94 -15.36
C ALA A 178 16.11 -25.12 -16.90
N ASN A 179 15.20 -24.39 -17.56
CA ASN A 179 15.12 -24.41 -19.03
C ASN A 179 16.39 -23.86 -19.68
N THR A 180 17.00 -22.83 -19.10
CA THR A 180 18.26 -22.23 -19.59
C THR A 180 19.40 -23.25 -19.52
N ALA A 181 19.50 -23.99 -18.42
CA ALA A 181 20.47 -25.07 -18.26
C ALA A 181 20.26 -26.19 -19.30
N ASN A 182 19.01 -26.63 -19.48
CA ASN A 182 18.67 -27.65 -20.47
C ASN A 182 19.05 -27.23 -21.91
N ILE A 183 18.83 -25.95 -22.26
CA ILE A 183 19.22 -25.40 -23.57
C ILE A 183 20.73 -25.40 -23.74
N ALA A 184 21.51 -25.04 -22.71
CA ALA A 184 22.96 -25.08 -22.76
C ALA A 184 23.48 -26.51 -22.99
N THR A 185 22.91 -27.50 -22.29
CA THR A 185 23.20 -28.92 -22.53
C THR A 185 22.87 -29.34 -23.96
N ASN A 186 21.69 -28.99 -24.47
CA ASN A 186 21.30 -29.29 -25.84
C ASN A 186 22.25 -28.65 -26.86
N THR A 187 22.69 -27.42 -26.61
CA THR A 187 23.68 -26.72 -27.45
C THR A 187 25.01 -27.46 -27.48
N SER A 188 25.50 -27.91 -26.33
CA SER A 188 26.73 -28.72 -26.26
C SER A 188 26.57 -30.04 -27.00
N ASN A 189 25.44 -30.72 -26.84
CA ASN A 189 25.15 -31.98 -27.55
C ASN A 189 25.12 -31.76 -29.08
N ILE A 190 24.51 -30.68 -29.55
CA ILE A 190 24.49 -30.32 -30.98
C ILE A 190 25.89 -30.04 -31.50
N ALA A 191 26.73 -29.34 -30.74
CA ALA A 191 28.12 -29.09 -31.12
C ALA A 191 28.92 -30.40 -31.23
N THR A 192 28.76 -31.32 -30.27
CA THR A 192 29.37 -32.66 -30.34
C THR A 192 28.89 -33.45 -31.55
N ASN A 193 27.59 -33.46 -31.82
CA ASN A 193 27.03 -34.12 -33.00
C ASN A 193 27.58 -33.52 -34.29
N THR A 194 27.70 -32.20 -34.36
CA THR A 194 28.29 -31.49 -35.51
C THR A 194 29.74 -31.93 -35.74
N ALA A 195 30.55 -32.05 -34.69
CA ALA A 195 31.92 -32.54 -34.78
C ALA A 195 32.00 -34.01 -35.23
N ASN A 196 31.17 -34.88 -34.65
CA ASN A 196 31.11 -36.30 -35.04
C ASN A 196 30.73 -36.47 -36.51
N ILE A 197 29.76 -35.69 -37.01
CA ILE A 197 29.36 -35.69 -38.42
C ILE A 197 30.53 -35.25 -39.32
N ALA A 198 31.28 -34.22 -38.93
CA ALA A 198 32.47 -33.79 -39.66
C ALA A 198 33.53 -34.90 -39.72
N THR A 199 33.81 -35.58 -38.61
CA THR A 199 34.73 -36.73 -38.57
C THR A 199 34.25 -37.88 -39.46
N ASN A 200 32.98 -38.24 -39.39
CA ASN A 200 32.41 -39.27 -40.25
C ASN A 200 32.52 -38.90 -41.73
N THR A 201 32.32 -37.63 -42.07
CA THR A 201 32.48 -37.11 -43.43
C THR A 201 33.92 -37.31 -43.91
N THR A 202 34.93 -36.94 -43.11
CA THR A 202 36.35 -37.19 -43.44
C THR A 202 36.66 -38.68 -43.61
N ASN A 203 36.17 -39.53 -42.71
CA ASN A 203 36.37 -40.98 -42.81
C ASN A 203 35.77 -41.55 -44.10
N ILE A 204 34.57 -41.11 -44.49
CA ILE A 204 33.92 -41.52 -45.74
C ILE A 204 34.73 -41.06 -46.96
N THR A 205 35.27 -39.84 -46.95
CA THR A 205 36.16 -39.36 -48.03
C THR A 205 37.40 -40.23 -48.15
N ASN A 206 38.11 -40.49 -47.04
CA ASN A 206 39.32 -41.32 -47.05
C ASN A 206 39.04 -42.75 -47.56
N LEU A 207 37.90 -43.34 -47.18
CA LEU A 207 37.48 -44.64 -47.68
C LEU A 207 37.16 -44.59 -49.18
N THR A 208 36.52 -43.52 -49.64
CA THR A 208 36.21 -43.31 -51.07
C THR A 208 37.50 -43.24 -51.88
N ASP A 209 38.50 -42.49 -51.41
CA ASP A 209 39.81 -42.37 -52.06
C ASP A 209 40.52 -43.73 -52.10
N SER A 210 40.57 -44.43 -50.96
CA SER A 210 41.19 -45.77 -50.87
C SER A 210 40.53 -46.79 -51.82
N VAL A 211 39.20 -46.74 -51.95
CA VAL A 211 38.47 -47.59 -52.91
C VAL A 211 38.80 -47.19 -54.35
N GLY A 212 38.93 -45.90 -54.64
CA GLY A 212 39.38 -45.40 -55.94
C GLY A 212 40.77 -45.92 -56.31
N ASP A 213 41.72 -45.85 -55.38
CA ASP A 213 43.08 -46.36 -55.57
C ASP A 213 43.08 -47.88 -55.83
N LEU A 214 42.31 -48.65 -55.04
CA LEU A 214 42.16 -50.09 -55.26
C LEU A 214 41.54 -50.42 -56.63
N GLN A 215 40.58 -49.63 -57.10
CA GLN A 215 40.00 -49.81 -58.44
C GLN A 215 41.01 -49.53 -59.56
N ALA A 216 41.91 -48.56 -59.37
CA ALA A 216 42.97 -48.26 -60.32
C ALA A 216 44.03 -49.38 -60.40
N ASP A 217 44.32 -50.03 -59.26
CA ASP A 217 45.37 -51.05 -59.14
C ASP A 217 44.87 -52.49 -59.38
N ALA A 218 43.56 -52.75 -59.34
CA ALA A 218 43.00 -54.09 -59.47
C ALA A 218 43.00 -54.64 -60.91
N LEU A 219 43.08 -55.97 -61.04
CA LEU A 219 42.74 -56.66 -62.29
C LEU A 219 41.23 -56.63 -62.52
N LEU A 220 40.77 -55.75 -63.40
CA LEU A 220 39.34 -55.55 -63.67
C LEU A 220 38.84 -56.47 -64.78
N TRP A 221 37.67 -57.06 -64.58
CA TRP A 221 37.02 -57.87 -65.62
C TRP A 221 36.60 -57.00 -66.81
N ASN A 222 37.09 -57.34 -68.00
CA ASN A 222 36.69 -56.68 -69.23
C ASN A 222 35.59 -57.52 -69.92
N GLU A 223 34.34 -57.06 -69.79
CA GLU A 223 33.17 -57.73 -70.36
C GLU A 223 33.27 -57.98 -71.87
N THR A 224 33.83 -57.04 -72.62
CA THR A 224 33.97 -57.13 -74.08
C THR A 224 35.02 -58.15 -74.50
N LYS A 225 36.14 -58.23 -73.77
CA LYS A 225 37.25 -59.16 -74.06
C LYS A 225 37.10 -60.52 -73.38
N LYS A 226 36.11 -60.68 -72.50
CA LYS A 226 35.91 -61.88 -71.65
C LYS A 226 37.19 -62.32 -70.93
N ALA A 227 37.96 -61.35 -70.44
CA ALA A 227 39.21 -61.56 -69.73
C ALA A 227 39.45 -60.45 -68.69
N PHE A 228 40.28 -60.72 -67.69
CA PHE A 228 40.77 -59.69 -66.77
C PHE A 228 41.80 -58.77 -67.46
N SER A 229 41.69 -57.47 -67.26
CA SER A 229 42.61 -56.44 -67.76
C SER A 229 43.66 -56.11 -66.73
N ALA A 230 44.93 -56.10 -67.14
CA ALA A 230 46.05 -55.63 -66.33
C ALA A 230 46.45 -54.18 -66.65
N ALA A 231 45.69 -53.46 -67.48
CA ALA A 231 45.96 -52.05 -67.75
C ALA A 231 45.96 -51.24 -66.45
N HIS A 232 46.97 -50.38 -66.29
CA HIS A 232 47.16 -49.54 -65.09
C HIS A 232 47.43 -48.10 -65.53
N GLY A 233 46.66 -47.15 -65.00
CA GLY A 233 46.75 -45.75 -65.42
C GLY A 233 46.60 -45.57 -66.94
N GLN A 234 47.60 -44.93 -67.57
CA GLN A 234 47.63 -44.69 -69.02
C GLN A 234 48.25 -45.87 -69.81
N ASP A 235 48.79 -46.89 -69.13
CA ASP A 235 49.45 -48.01 -69.77
C ASP A 235 48.44 -49.06 -70.24
N THR A 236 48.42 -49.29 -71.55
CA THR A 236 47.45 -50.21 -72.18
C THR A 236 47.80 -51.70 -71.98
N THR A 237 49.02 -52.01 -71.53
CA THR A 237 49.50 -53.36 -71.23
C THR A 237 50.50 -53.33 -70.08
N SER A 238 50.19 -54.01 -68.96
CA SER A 238 51.10 -54.15 -67.82
C SER A 238 51.55 -55.60 -67.63
N LYS A 239 52.74 -55.78 -67.04
CA LYS A 239 53.29 -57.11 -66.71
C LYS A 239 52.70 -57.61 -65.39
N ILE A 240 52.16 -58.84 -65.39
CA ILE A 240 51.78 -59.55 -64.17
C ILE A 240 52.96 -60.43 -63.73
N THR A 241 53.37 -60.33 -62.46
CA THR A 241 54.46 -61.16 -61.88
C THR A 241 53.89 -62.14 -60.85
N ASN A 242 54.69 -63.14 -60.43
CA ASN A 242 54.28 -64.20 -59.48
C ASN A 242 53.08 -65.06 -59.93
N VAL A 243 52.94 -65.30 -61.23
CA VAL A 243 51.96 -66.25 -61.79
C VAL A 243 52.62 -67.61 -61.97
N LYS A 244 51.97 -68.67 -61.49
CA LYS A 244 52.42 -70.05 -61.73
C LYS A 244 52.12 -70.44 -63.19
N ASP A 245 53.05 -71.11 -63.84
CA ASP A 245 52.83 -71.63 -65.19
C ASP A 245 51.57 -72.51 -65.25
N ALA A 246 50.75 -72.30 -66.29
CA ALA A 246 49.57 -73.10 -66.50
C ALA A 246 49.97 -74.54 -66.86
N ALA A 247 49.33 -75.52 -66.21
CA ALA A 247 49.44 -76.90 -66.65
C ALA A 247 48.68 -77.05 -67.98
N LEU A 248 49.40 -77.35 -69.05
CA LEU A 248 48.79 -77.77 -70.32
C LEU A 248 48.19 -79.16 -70.10
N SER A 249 46.88 -79.24 -69.90
CA SER A 249 46.09 -80.48 -69.97
C SER A 249 45.52 -80.65 -71.37
#